data_AF-A0A2N3DS38-F1
#
_entry.id   AF-A0A2N3DS38-F1
#
_cell.length_a   1.000
_cell.length_b   1.000
_cell.length_c   1.000
_cell.angle_alpha   90.00
_cell.angle_beta   90.00
_cell.angle_gamma   90.00
#
_symmetry.space_group_name_H-M   'P 1'
#
loop_
_entity.id
_entity.type
_entity.pdbx_description
1 polymer ?
#
loop_
_entity_poly.entity_id
_entity_poly.type
_entity_poly.pdbx_seq_one_letter_code
_entity_poly.pdbx_strand_id
1 'polypeptide(L)'
;MDDSLKAICAHVFERIISTAMAVHRERRVDRSDVLFDTHLGSALAERAIAARDSAGTLRMTTAVLLSHCGYDAALMFVVKLTDRGHFFDITTESDGAIRCETPGKRAFGTADIHDIARRCAQRGDRTREAGPFRGPAQTLWDAGYAGAPRTSRQVEQAEDALARRVLGTWSHIRPPEQEPAA
;
A
#
# COMPACT_ATOMS: atom_id res chain seq x y z
N MET A 1 -2.22 18.20 2.95
CA MET A 1 -1.08 17.38 2.46
C MET A 1 -0.36 18.17 1.37
N ASP A 2 0.94 18.38 1.53
CA ASP A 2 1.81 19.02 0.53
C ASP A 2 1.78 18.26 -0.81
N ASP A 3 1.95 18.96 -1.92
CA ASP A 3 1.83 18.39 -3.26
C ASP A 3 2.93 17.35 -3.55
N SER A 4 4.10 17.49 -2.93
CA SER A 4 5.16 16.48 -2.98
C SER A 4 4.75 15.15 -2.31
N LEU A 5 4.01 15.21 -1.20
CA LEU A 5 3.53 14.01 -0.51
C LEU A 5 2.37 13.33 -1.24
N LYS A 6 1.46 14.13 -1.82
CA LYS A 6 0.42 13.61 -2.71
C LYS A 6 1.03 12.87 -3.90
N ALA A 7 2.07 13.43 -4.50
CA ALA A 7 2.77 12.81 -5.63
C ALA A 7 3.44 11.48 -5.24
N ILE A 8 4.14 11.43 -4.10
CA ILE A 8 4.73 10.18 -3.59
C ILE A 8 3.66 9.13 -3.31
N CYS A 9 2.57 9.51 -2.64
CA CYS A 9 1.47 8.60 -2.34
C CYS A 9 0.82 8.06 -3.62
N ALA A 10 0.49 8.93 -4.58
CA ALA A 10 -0.07 8.53 -5.86
C ALA A 10 0.87 7.56 -6.63
N HIS A 11 2.16 7.89 -6.69
CA HIS A 11 3.17 7.04 -7.32
C HIS A 11 3.28 5.66 -6.66
N VAL A 12 3.25 5.60 -5.33
CA VAL A 12 3.26 4.33 -4.57
C VAL A 12 2.01 3.51 -4.87
N PHE A 13 0.82 4.12 -4.89
CA PHE A 13 -0.43 3.44 -5.22
C PHE A 13 -0.41 2.88 -6.66
N GLU A 14 0.03 3.67 -7.64
CA GLU A 14 0.16 3.23 -9.04
C GLU A 14 1.16 2.08 -9.18
N ARG A 15 2.28 2.13 -8.44
CA ARG A 15 3.26 1.03 -8.41
C ARG A 15 2.69 -0.23 -7.78
N ILE A 16 1.94 -0.11 -6.69
CA ILE A 16 1.28 -1.24 -6.01
C ILE A 16 0.26 -1.89 -6.95
N ILE A 17 -0.61 -1.11 -7.57
CA ILE A 17 -1.62 -1.62 -8.53
C ILE A 17 -0.94 -2.31 -9.72
N SER A 18 0.04 -1.66 -10.35
CA SER A 18 0.75 -2.26 -11.49
C SER A 18 1.51 -3.54 -11.12
N THR A 19 2.06 -3.62 -9.90
CA THR A 19 2.73 -4.85 -9.44
C THR A 19 1.73 -5.96 -9.19
N ALA A 20 0.59 -5.65 -8.57
CA ALA A 20 -0.48 -6.61 -8.33
C ALA A 20 -1.01 -7.21 -9.65
N MET A 21 -1.13 -6.40 -10.70
CA MET A 21 -1.46 -6.88 -12.04
C MET A 21 -0.40 -7.83 -12.62
N ALA A 22 0.88 -7.49 -12.46
CA ALA A 22 1.97 -8.32 -12.95
C ALA A 22 1.99 -9.67 -12.24
N VAL A 23 1.87 -9.67 -10.91
CA VAL A 23 1.77 -10.88 -10.09
C VAL A 23 0.60 -11.76 -10.54
N HIS A 24 -0.58 -11.16 -10.73
CA HIS A 24 -1.75 -11.90 -11.20
C HIS A 24 -1.52 -12.54 -12.58
N ARG A 25 -0.96 -11.79 -13.54
CA ARG A 25 -0.72 -12.29 -14.92
C ARG A 25 0.38 -13.34 -14.99
N GLU A 26 1.51 -13.08 -14.36
CA GLU A 26 2.72 -13.89 -14.49
C GLU A 26 2.65 -15.16 -13.65
N ARG A 27 2.09 -15.06 -12.44
CA ARG A 27 2.00 -16.20 -11.52
C ARG A 27 0.66 -16.94 -11.62
N ARG A 28 -0.33 -16.38 -12.35
CA ARG A 28 -1.71 -16.88 -12.43
C ARG A 28 -2.33 -17.05 -11.04
N VAL A 29 -1.98 -16.13 -10.14
CA VAL A 29 -2.44 -16.12 -8.75
C VAL A 29 -3.54 -15.08 -8.63
N ASP A 30 -4.72 -15.52 -8.20
CA ASP A 30 -5.83 -14.62 -7.93
C ASP A 30 -5.63 -13.90 -6.61
N ARG A 31 -6.25 -12.74 -6.46
CA ARG A 31 -6.21 -11.98 -5.21
C ARG A 31 -6.75 -12.77 -4.00
N SER A 32 -7.61 -13.76 -4.22
CA SER A 32 -8.12 -14.64 -3.16
C SER A 32 -7.15 -15.75 -2.75
N ASP A 33 -6.07 -15.94 -3.51
CA ASP A 33 -5.06 -16.93 -3.19
C ASP A 33 -4.26 -16.51 -1.94
N VAL A 34 -3.96 -17.48 -1.08
CA VAL A 34 -3.21 -17.29 0.17
C VAL A 34 -1.81 -16.74 -0.09
N LEU A 35 -1.22 -17.01 -1.25
CA LEU A 35 0.13 -16.58 -1.60
C LEU A 35 0.19 -15.22 -2.31
N PHE A 36 -0.97 -14.63 -2.66
CA PHE A 36 -1.00 -13.38 -3.42
C PHE A 36 -0.26 -12.25 -2.71
N ASP A 37 -0.57 -12.04 -1.42
CA ASP A 37 0.01 -10.95 -0.62
C ASP A 37 1.53 -11.11 -0.50
N THR A 38 2.00 -12.35 -0.28
CA THR A 38 3.43 -12.69 -0.26
C THR A 38 4.11 -12.38 -1.60
N HIS A 39 3.50 -12.77 -2.72
CA HIS A 39 4.05 -12.48 -4.05
C HIS A 39 4.06 -10.99 -4.36
N LEU A 40 3.02 -10.26 -3.98
CA LEU A 40 2.94 -8.81 -4.12
C LEU A 40 4.06 -8.12 -3.35
N GLY A 41 4.24 -8.45 -2.07
CA GLY A 41 5.29 -7.87 -1.23
C GLY A 41 6.69 -8.12 -1.79
N SER A 42 6.96 -9.35 -2.23
CA SER A 42 8.26 -9.71 -2.82
C SER A 42 8.53 -8.97 -4.13
N ALA A 43 7.55 -8.95 -5.05
CA ALA A 43 7.71 -8.28 -6.33
C ALA A 43 7.88 -6.76 -6.16
N LEU A 44 7.19 -6.16 -5.17
CA LEU A 44 7.37 -4.74 -4.85
C LEU A 44 8.77 -4.44 -4.32
N ALA A 45 9.31 -5.29 -3.46
CA ALA A 45 10.66 -5.11 -2.93
C ALA A 45 11.70 -5.17 -4.04
N GLU A 46 11.59 -6.14 -4.95
CA GLU A 46 12.47 -6.25 -6.12
C GLU A 46 12.42 -5.00 -7.00
N ARG A 47 11.22 -4.48 -7.28
CA ARG A 47 11.04 -3.23 -8.05
C ARG A 47 11.63 -2.03 -7.31
N ALA A 48 11.45 -1.93 -6.00
CA ALA A 48 11.95 -0.83 -5.19
C ALA A 48 13.49 -0.80 -5.14
N ILE A 49 14.12 -1.96 -5.01
CA ILE A 49 15.58 -2.13 -5.06
C ILE A 49 16.10 -1.72 -6.44
N ALA A 50 15.48 -2.22 -7.51
CA ALA A 50 15.88 -1.90 -8.89
C ALA A 50 15.74 -0.39 -9.18
N ALA A 51 14.68 0.24 -8.66
CA ALA A 51 14.44 1.67 -8.81
C ALA A 51 15.30 2.55 -7.89
N ARG A 52 16.02 1.96 -6.91
CA ARG A 52 16.78 2.66 -5.87
C ARG A 52 15.91 3.67 -5.12
N ASP A 53 14.74 3.22 -4.71
CA ASP A 53 13.78 4.06 -3.98
C ASP A 53 14.41 4.66 -2.71
N SER A 54 14.08 5.93 -2.43
CA SER A 54 14.44 6.58 -1.16
C SER A 54 13.74 5.90 0.02
N ALA A 55 14.32 6.01 1.23
CA ALA A 55 13.69 5.47 2.43
C ALA A 55 12.30 6.07 2.70
N GLY A 56 12.05 7.33 2.30
CA GLY A 56 10.71 7.92 2.29
C GLY A 56 9.69 7.14 1.45
N THR A 57 10.07 6.71 0.25
CA THR A 57 9.22 5.90 -0.65
C THR A 57 9.02 4.49 -0.10
N LEU A 58 10.05 3.87 0.50
CA LEU A 58 9.97 2.55 1.12
C LEU A 58 9.03 2.55 2.33
N ARG A 59 9.13 3.56 3.20
CA ARG A 59 8.20 3.77 4.33
C ARG A 59 6.77 3.96 3.85
N MET A 60 6.56 4.81 2.85
CA MET A 60 5.23 5.03 2.27
C MET A 60 4.66 3.74 1.65
N THR A 61 5.47 2.97 0.94
CA THR A 61 5.05 1.69 0.35
C THR A 61 4.61 0.72 1.43
N THR A 62 5.41 0.53 2.47
CA THR A 62 5.06 -0.37 3.57
C THR A 62 3.77 0.07 4.26
N ALA A 63 3.62 1.38 4.45
CA ALA A 63 2.44 1.97 5.01
C ALA A 63 1.15 1.74 4.21
N VAL A 64 1.21 1.94 2.89
CA VAL A 64 0.08 1.69 1.99
C VAL A 64 -0.27 0.20 2.00
N LEU A 65 0.74 -0.69 2.01
CA LEU A 65 0.53 -2.13 2.11
C LEU A 65 -0.19 -2.52 3.40
N LEU A 66 0.27 -2.03 4.55
CA LEU A 66 -0.34 -2.28 5.86
C LEU A 66 -1.78 -1.77 5.94
N SER A 67 -1.99 -0.56 5.45
CA SER A 67 -3.28 0.12 5.57
C SER A 67 -4.33 -0.51 4.66
N HIS A 68 -3.93 -0.93 3.46
CA HIS A 68 -4.87 -1.20 2.37
C HIS A 68 -4.76 -2.58 1.74
N CYS A 69 -3.59 -3.24 1.77
CA CYS A 69 -3.35 -4.43 0.96
C CYS A 69 -3.25 -5.73 1.77
N GLY A 70 -2.74 -5.66 3.01
CA GLY A 70 -2.59 -6.82 3.89
C GLY A 70 -1.28 -6.80 4.66
N TYR A 71 -1.29 -7.41 5.85
CA TYR A 71 -0.11 -7.51 6.71
C TYR A 71 1.00 -8.32 6.03
N ASP A 72 0.66 -9.46 5.41
CA ASP A 72 1.65 -10.35 4.79
C ASP A 72 2.38 -9.71 3.60
N ALA A 73 1.69 -8.87 2.83
CA ALA A 73 2.32 -8.11 1.75
C ALA A 73 3.34 -7.11 2.29
N ALA A 74 2.99 -6.40 3.36
CA ALA A 74 3.91 -5.48 4.02
C ALA A 74 5.09 -6.19 4.68
N LEU A 75 4.84 -7.29 5.39
CA LEU A 75 5.87 -8.11 6.02
C LEU A 75 6.86 -8.63 4.98
N MET A 76 6.37 -9.24 3.91
CA MET A 76 7.23 -9.79 2.87
C MET A 76 8.02 -8.70 2.14
N PHE A 77 7.43 -7.52 1.93
CA PHE A 77 8.16 -6.36 1.39
C PHE A 77 9.35 -5.97 2.29
N VAL A 78 9.13 -5.84 3.60
CA VAL A 78 10.18 -5.48 4.57
C VAL A 78 11.26 -6.57 4.66
N VAL A 79 10.86 -7.85 4.73
CA VAL A 79 11.80 -8.98 4.79
C VAL A 79 12.72 -8.98 3.57
N LYS A 80 12.16 -8.85 2.36
CA LYS A 80 12.95 -8.86 1.12
C LYS A 80 13.90 -7.68 0.98
N LEU A 81 13.52 -6.51 1.49
CA LEU A 81 14.43 -5.36 1.56
C LEU A 81 15.58 -5.60 2.55
N THR A 82 15.25 -6.15 3.71
CA THR A 82 16.22 -6.46 4.77
C THR A 82 17.23 -7.52 4.30
N ASP A 83 16.77 -8.59 3.64
CA ASP A 83 17.62 -9.63 3.03
C ASP A 83 18.65 -9.06 2.03
N ARG A 84 18.37 -7.88 1.47
CA ARG A 84 19.22 -7.17 0.51
C ARG A 84 19.98 -6.00 1.12
N GLY A 85 20.00 -5.88 2.44
CA GLY A 85 20.74 -4.87 3.18
C GLY A 85 20.07 -3.49 3.22
N HIS A 86 18.79 -3.39 2.87
CA HIS A 86 18.04 -2.14 2.96
C HIS A 86 17.29 -2.06 4.29
N PHE A 87 17.80 -1.22 5.20
CA PHE A 87 17.23 -1.01 6.53
C PHE A 87 16.54 0.35 6.61
N PHE A 88 15.31 0.37 7.15
CA PHE A 88 14.58 1.60 7.42
C PHE A 88 13.64 1.42 8.60
N ASP A 89 13.60 2.42 9.49
CA ASP A 89 12.64 2.41 10.58
C ASP A 89 11.24 2.78 10.11
N ILE A 90 10.25 1.99 10.52
CA ILE A 90 8.83 2.34 10.45
C ILE A 90 8.40 2.74 11.86
N THR A 91 8.61 4.01 12.20
CA THR A 91 8.01 4.60 13.38
C THR A 91 6.70 5.28 12.97
N THR A 92 5.59 4.71 13.40
CA THR A 92 4.29 5.37 13.37
C THR A 92 4.14 6.26 14.59
N GLU A 93 3.56 7.45 14.38
CA GLU A 93 3.14 8.30 15.49
C GLU A 93 1.85 7.75 16.12
N SER A 94 1.49 8.23 17.31
CA SER A 94 0.33 7.76 18.10
C SER A 94 -1.02 7.91 17.39
N ASP A 95 -1.07 8.64 16.28
CA ASP A 95 -2.25 8.83 15.43
C ASP A 95 -2.12 8.15 14.06
N GLY A 96 -1.19 7.21 13.91
CA GLY A 96 -1.04 6.39 12.70
C GLY A 96 -0.35 7.09 11.53
N ALA A 97 0.18 8.31 11.72
CA ALA A 97 0.95 8.98 10.68
C ALA A 97 2.38 8.42 10.55
N ILE A 98 2.88 8.43 9.32
CA ILE A 98 4.27 8.12 8.99
C ILE A 98 5.04 9.42 9.00
N ARG A 99 6.15 9.45 9.73
CA ARG A 99 7.12 10.54 9.63
C ARG A 99 7.89 10.42 8.32
N CYS A 100 7.73 11.40 7.44
CA CYS A 100 8.54 11.49 6.24
C CYS A 100 9.93 12.03 6.56
N GLU A 101 10.90 11.79 5.68
CA GLU A 101 12.29 12.26 5.84
C GLU A 101 12.41 13.79 5.94
N THR A 102 11.39 14.53 5.48
CA THR A 102 11.33 15.97 5.66
C THR A 102 10.83 16.31 7.08
N PRO A 103 11.61 17.06 7.88
CA PRO A 103 11.19 17.48 9.22
C PRO A 103 9.82 18.16 9.21
N GLY A 104 8.93 17.73 10.11
CA GLY A 104 7.59 18.29 10.27
C GLY A 104 6.53 17.81 9.26
N LYS A 105 6.88 16.93 8.32
CA LYS A 105 5.90 16.41 7.33
C LYS A 105 5.35 15.05 7.76
N ARG A 106 4.02 15.01 7.91
CA ARG A 106 3.23 13.84 8.29
C ARG A 106 2.45 13.35 7.08
N ALA A 107 2.49 12.05 6.82
CA ALA A 107 1.70 11.46 5.75
C ALA A 107 0.93 10.25 6.26
N PHE A 108 -0.31 10.13 5.83
CA PHE A 108 -1.09 8.92 5.97
C PHE A 108 -0.88 8.13 4.69
N GLY A 109 -0.71 6.81 4.77
CA GLY A 109 -0.61 5.94 3.59
C GLY A 109 -1.91 5.86 2.81
N THR A 110 -2.74 6.90 2.78
CA THR A 110 -4.09 6.95 2.24
C THR A 110 -4.11 7.85 1.02
N ALA A 111 -4.39 7.27 -0.14
CA ALA A 111 -4.83 8.01 -1.31
C ALA A 111 -6.34 7.88 -1.45
N ASP A 112 -6.91 8.63 -2.39
CA ASP A 112 -8.31 8.50 -2.75
C ASP A 112 -8.53 7.26 -3.63
N ILE A 113 -8.72 6.11 -2.97
CA ILE A 113 -8.81 4.80 -3.64
C ILE A 113 -10.00 4.76 -4.61
N HIS A 114 -11.12 5.39 -4.25
CA HIS A 114 -12.31 5.49 -5.12
C HIS A 114 -11.97 6.23 -6.41
N ASP A 115 -11.34 7.40 -6.33
CA ASP A 115 -10.96 8.17 -7.52
C ASP A 115 -9.86 7.52 -8.36
N ILE A 116 -8.91 6.81 -7.73
CA ILE A 116 -7.92 6.02 -8.46
C ILE A 116 -8.63 4.92 -9.25
N ALA A 117 -9.52 4.15 -8.60
CA ALA A 117 -10.25 3.07 -9.25
C ALA A 117 -11.11 3.55 -10.43
N ARG A 118 -11.80 4.69 -10.25
CA ARG A 118 -12.58 5.34 -11.30
C ARG A 118 -11.72 5.73 -12.50
N ARG A 119 -10.54 6.31 -12.27
CA ARG A 119 -9.60 6.66 -13.35
C ARG A 119 -9.07 5.43 -14.08
N CYS A 120 -8.78 4.33 -13.36
CA CYS A 120 -8.39 3.07 -13.98
C CYS A 120 -9.51 2.49 -14.86
N ALA A 121 -10.76 2.49 -14.38
CA ALA A 121 -11.90 2.02 -15.16
C ALA A 121 -12.11 2.85 -16.44
N GLN A 122 -11.98 4.18 -16.35
CA GLN A 122 -12.07 5.09 -17.51
C GLN A 122 -10.97 4.85 -18.56
N ARG A 123 -9.80 4.38 -18.14
CA ARG A 123 -8.69 4.02 -19.04
C ARG A 123 -8.87 2.63 -19.68
N GLY A 124 -9.90 1.87 -19.29
CA GLY A 124 -10.14 0.51 -19.77
C GLY A 124 -9.21 -0.55 -19.18
N ASP A 125 -8.50 -0.22 -18.09
CA ASP A 125 -7.61 -1.16 -17.42
C ASP A 125 -8.45 -2.29 -16.82
N ARG A 126 -8.22 -3.56 -17.19
CA ARG A 126 -8.93 -4.75 -16.64
C ARG A 126 -8.51 -5.09 -15.19
N THR A 127 -8.32 -4.08 -14.35
CA THR A 127 -7.69 -4.17 -13.02
C THR A 127 -8.63 -4.51 -11.88
N ARG A 128 -9.93 -4.62 -12.13
CA ARG A 128 -10.92 -4.83 -11.06
C ARG A 128 -10.55 -5.99 -10.14
N GLU A 129 -10.21 -7.14 -10.74
CA GLU A 129 -9.88 -8.39 -10.02
C GLU A 129 -8.45 -8.41 -9.48
N ALA A 130 -7.56 -7.60 -10.07
CA ALA A 130 -6.15 -7.50 -9.69
C ALA A 130 -5.88 -6.42 -8.63
N GLY A 131 -6.89 -5.64 -8.21
CA GLY A 131 -6.73 -4.58 -7.21
C GLY A 131 -6.26 -5.15 -5.87
N PRO A 132 -5.08 -4.79 -5.33
CA PRO A 132 -4.49 -5.46 -4.17
C PRO A 132 -5.17 -5.12 -2.84
N PHE A 133 -6.27 -4.37 -2.88
CA PHE A 133 -6.88 -3.78 -1.71
C PHE A 133 -7.79 -4.76 -0.95
N ARG A 134 -7.88 -4.57 0.37
CA ARG A 134 -8.65 -5.37 1.34
C ARG A 134 -9.56 -4.50 2.19
N GLY A 135 -10.60 -5.10 2.74
CA GLY A 135 -11.50 -4.44 3.69
C GLY A 135 -12.13 -3.16 3.11
N PRO A 136 -12.19 -2.04 3.87
CA PRO A 136 -12.80 -0.80 3.38
C PRO A 136 -12.14 -0.25 2.10
N ALA A 137 -10.82 -0.40 1.95
CA ALA A 137 -10.10 0.00 0.75
C ALA A 137 -10.56 -0.78 -0.48
N GLN A 138 -10.86 -2.07 -0.32
CA GLN A 138 -11.45 -2.89 -1.38
C GLN A 138 -12.82 -2.37 -1.78
N THR A 139 -13.68 -2.06 -0.81
CA THR A 139 -15.01 -1.52 -1.08
C THR A 139 -14.94 -0.23 -1.89
N LEU A 140 -14.02 0.67 -1.55
CA LEU A 140 -13.80 1.92 -2.30
C LEU A 140 -13.27 1.66 -3.71
N TRP A 141 -12.35 0.70 -3.87
CA TRP A 141 -11.85 0.28 -5.16
C TRP A 141 -12.96 -0.28 -6.05
N ASP A 142 -13.72 -1.24 -5.54
CA ASP A 142 -14.80 -1.90 -6.28
C ASP A 142 -15.90 -0.91 -6.68
N ALA A 143 -16.27 0.01 -5.76
CA ALA A 143 -17.25 1.06 -6.00
C ALA A 143 -16.77 2.08 -7.05
N GLY A 144 -15.53 2.56 -6.93
CA GLY A 144 -14.96 3.51 -7.90
C GLY A 144 -14.83 2.90 -9.29
N TYR A 145 -14.41 1.63 -9.38
CA TYR A 145 -14.30 0.91 -10.64
C TYR A 145 -15.68 0.66 -11.29
N ALA A 146 -16.71 0.38 -10.49
CA ALA A 146 -18.09 0.22 -10.96
C ALA A 146 -18.77 1.55 -11.35
N GLY A 147 -18.12 2.70 -11.12
CA GLY A 147 -18.70 4.02 -11.38
C GLY A 147 -19.76 4.42 -10.36
N ALA A 148 -19.75 3.84 -9.16
CA ALA A 148 -20.69 4.20 -8.10
C ALA A 148 -20.47 5.66 -7.65
N PRO A 149 -21.55 6.43 -7.41
CA PRO A 149 -21.43 7.80 -6.93
C PRO A 149 -20.84 7.83 -5.52
N ARG A 150 -20.07 8.88 -5.22
CA ARG A 150 -19.49 9.08 -3.89
C ARG A 150 -20.51 9.22 -2.78
N THR A 151 -21.67 9.78 -3.08
CA THR A 151 -22.80 9.93 -2.16
C THR A 151 -23.55 8.63 -1.90
N SER A 152 -23.07 7.50 -2.44
CA SER A 152 -23.65 6.22 -2.09
C SER A 152 -23.25 5.85 -0.66
N ARG A 153 -24.23 5.38 0.12
CA ARG A 153 -24.04 4.97 1.51
C ARG A 153 -22.88 3.96 1.69
N GLN A 154 -22.67 3.09 0.71
CA GLN A 154 -21.58 2.11 0.72
C GLN A 154 -20.20 2.79 0.68
N VAL A 155 -20.03 3.82 -0.15
CA VAL A 155 -18.77 4.57 -0.27
C VAL A 155 -18.53 5.36 1.02
N GLU A 156 -19.54 6.10 1.51
CA GLU A 156 -19.44 6.87 2.76
C GLU A 156 -19.04 5.99 3.95
N GLN A 157 -19.70 4.84 4.12
CA GLN A 157 -19.37 3.88 5.19
C GLN A 157 -17.96 3.31 5.07
N ALA A 158 -17.47 3.08 3.84
CA ALA A 158 -16.13 2.59 3.60
C ALA A 158 -15.06 3.66 3.85
N GLU A 159 -15.31 4.92 3.47
CA GLU A 159 -14.44 6.06 3.80
C GLU A 159 -14.31 6.22 5.32
N ASP A 160 -15.43 6.18 6.04
CA ASP A 160 -15.48 6.24 7.50
C ASP A 160 -14.73 5.08 8.17
N ALA A 161 -14.94 3.86 7.68
CA ALA A 161 -14.26 2.68 8.21
C ALA A 161 -12.76 2.71 7.92
N LEU A 162 -12.36 3.22 6.75
CA LEU A 162 -10.96 3.39 6.39
C LEU A 162 -10.28 4.42 7.30
N ALA A 163 -10.93 5.57 7.53
CA ALA A 163 -10.43 6.61 8.43
C ALA A 163 -10.19 6.07 9.84
N ARG A 164 -11.14 5.31 10.41
CA ARG A 164 -10.98 4.68 11.72
C ARG A 164 -9.85 3.65 11.76
N ARG A 165 -9.70 2.83 10.71
CA ARG A 165 -8.67 1.77 10.65
C ARG A 165 -7.26 2.34 10.56
N VAL A 166 -7.07 3.36 9.73
CA VAL A 166 -5.79 4.06 9.55
C VAL A 166 -5.33 4.70 10.86
N LEU A 167 -6.27 5.26 11.63
CA LEU A 167 -6.00 5.86 12.95
C LEU A 167 -5.80 4.83 14.07
N GLY A 168 -6.25 3.58 13.91
CA GLY A 168 -6.37 2.61 15.00
C GLY A 168 -5.34 1.48 15.05
N THR A 169 -4.53 1.23 14.00
CA THR A 169 -3.89 -0.10 13.87
C THR A 169 -2.50 -0.08 13.26
N TRP A 170 -1.48 0.22 14.07
CA TRP A 170 -0.09 -0.04 13.69
C TRP A 170 0.67 -0.55 14.93
N SER A 171 0.61 -1.86 15.15
CA SER A 171 1.62 -2.52 16.00
C SER A 171 2.93 -2.60 15.20
N HIS A 172 4.03 -2.20 15.80
CA HIS A 172 5.35 -2.12 15.17
C HIS A 172 5.69 -3.35 14.32
N ILE A 173 5.99 -3.14 13.03
CA ILE A 173 6.73 -4.13 12.23
C ILE A 173 8.21 -3.84 12.46
N ARG A 174 8.88 -4.68 13.25
CA ARG A 174 10.34 -4.67 13.33
C ARG A 174 10.88 -5.72 12.36
N PRO A 175 11.96 -5.40 11.61
CA PRO A 175 12.81 -6.45 11.06
C PRO A 175 13.25 -7.39 12.20
N PRO A 176 13.45 -8.69 11.94
CA PRO A 176 14.10 -9.54 12.94
C PRO A 176 15.43 -8.88 13.34
N GLU A 177 15.64 -8.69 14.64
CA GLU A 177 16.87 -8.09 15.16
C GLU A 177 18.06 -8.94 14.66
N GLN A 178 18.96 -8.32 13.89
CA GLN A 178 20.26 -8.94 13.66
C GLN A 178 21.00 -8.88 14.99
N GLU A 179 21.19 -10.03 15.63
CA GLU A 179 22.21 -10.15 16.68
C GLU A 179 23.52 -9.61 16.11
N PRO A 180 24.21 -8.70 16.81
CA PRO A 180 25.54 -8.28 16.38
C PRO A 180 26.42 -9.53 16.32
N ALA A 181 27.03 -9.76 15.15
CA ALA A 181 28.01 -10.82 15.00
C ALA A 181 29.14 -10.59 16.02
N ALA A 182 29.27 -11.54 16.95
CA ALA A 182 30.33 -11.58 17.94
C ALA A 182 31.70 -11.89 17.31
#